data_AF-A0A2L2YWF4-F1
#
_entry.id   AF-A0A2L2YWF4-F1
#
_cell.length_a   1.000
_cell.length_b   1.000
_cell.length_c   1.000
_cell.angle_alpha   90.00
_cell.angle_beta   90.00
_cell.angle_gamma   90.00
#
_symmetry.space_group_name_H-M   'P 1'
#
loop_
_entity.id
_entity.type
_entity.pdbx_description
1 polymer ?
#
loop_
_entity_poly.entity_id
_entity_poly.type
_entity_poly.pdbx_seq_one_letter_code
_entity_poly.pdbx_strand_id
1 'polypeptide(L)'
;RYHFYMTAFNEVGEGLPSDTVTAKTLGVAPIAPSQNLFLRTNATHAFLYLNKWNDGGCAITFFVIQYRLENQKEWTLVSDHVLMQAEPFELDSLSPGTWYRLHITAHNDAGSTQAEYSFSTSIMNDAVDFITPIIRRPAPFYTNLAIIAPVVVTIMILISVLIVVCALSKRRRNGDRQYEDAQSVRKEINPEAVQMSEYEVKQDGTYVHAKDSSIYIPSPYATSRVQVFS
;
A
#
# COMPACT_ATOMS: atom_id res chain seq x y z
N ARG A 1 31.01 18.99 -38.15
CA ARG A 1 32.38 19.58 -38.21
C ARG A 1 32.24 20.95 -38.84
N TYR A 2 32.84 21.97 -38.26
CA TYR A 2 32.69 23.36 -38.69
C TYR A 2 34.03 23.89 -39.21
N HIS A 3 33.95 24.75 -40.22
CA HIS A 3 35.08 25.41 -40.84
C HIS A 3 34.81 26.91 -40.77
N PHE A 4 35.70 27.64 -40.11
CA PHE A 4 35.60 29.07 -39.88
C PHE A 4 36.76 29.77 -40.56
N TYR A 5 36.45 30.80 -41.34
CA TYR A 5 37.40 31.80 -41.83
C TYR A 5 36.79 33.17 -41.55
N MET A 6 37.63 34.21 -41.52
CA MET A 6 37.21 35.57 -41.24
C MET A 6 37.76 36.53 -42.30
N THR A 7 36.91 37.40 -42.82
CA THR A 7 37.28 38.55 -43.63
C THR A 7 37.03 39.83 -42.83
N ALA A 8 37.81 40.88 -43.11
CA ALA A 8 37.63 42.20 -42.52
C ALA A 8 37.12 43.16 -43.60
N PHE A 9 36.25 44.11 -43.23
CA PHE A 9 35.68 45.08 -44.16
C PHE A 9 35.89 46.51 -43.67
N ASN A 10 36.16 47.44 -44.59
CA ASN A 10 36.22 48.88 -44.35
C ASN A 10 35.59 49.66 -45.52
N GLU A 11 35.61 51.00 -45.46
CA GLU A 11 35.02 51.88 -46.50
C GLU A 11 35.61 51.69 -47.92
N VAL A 12 36.80 51.10 -48.05
CA VAL A 12 37.46 50.80 -49.34
C VAL A 12 37.06 49.42 -49.87
N GLY A 13 36.74 48.46 -48.99
CA GLY A 13 36.26 47.14 -49.39
C GLY A 13 36.53 46.02 -48.38
N GLU A 14 36.36 44.78 -48.85
CA GLU A 14 36.65 43.55 -48.11
C GLU A 14 38.11 43.12 -48.30
N GLY A 15 38.76 42.74 -47.20
CA GLY A 15 40.12 42.19 -47.18
C GLY A 15 40.16 40.69 -47.46
N LEU A 16 41.38 40.16 -47.60
CA LEU A 16 41.59 38.73 -47.86
C LEU A 16 41.09 37.86 -46.69
N PRO A 17 40.55 36.65 -46.96
CA PRO A 17 40.19 35.68 -45.93
C PRO A 17 41.37 35.24 -45.07
N SER A 18 41.12 34.99 -43.79
CA SER A 18 42.04 34.30 -42.89
C SER A 18 42.25 32.83 -43.28
N ASP A 19 43.26 32.21 -42.66
CA ASP A 19 43.35 30.75 -42.61
C ASP A 19 42.06 30.12 -42.06
N THR A 20 41.71 28.94 -42.57
CA THR A 20 40.49 28.22 -42.15
C THR A 20 40.74 27.39 -40.89
N VAL A 21 40.14 27.80 -39.78
CA VAL A 21 40.13 27.04 -38.53
C VAL A 21 39.05 25.96 -38.57
N THR A 22 39.42 24.71 -38.26
CA THR A 22 38.44 23.62 -38.08
C THR A 22 38.05 23.52 -36.60
N ALA A 23 36.74 23.38 -36.33
CA ALA A 23 36.24 22.99 -35.01
C ALA A 23 35.25 21.80 -35.08
N LYS A 24 34.99 21.21 -33.91
CA LYS A 24 33.90 20.26 -33.67
C LYS A 24 33.17 20.69 -32.39
N THR A 25 31.88 20.36 -32.31
CA THR A 25 31.12 20.42 -31.06
C THR A 25 31.66 19.40 -30.06
N LEU A 26 31.41 19.64 -28.77
CA LEU A 26 31.74 18.71 -27.68
C LEU A 26 30.72 17.57 -27.52
N GLY A 27 29.69 17.53 -28.36
CA GLY A 27 28.63 16.53 -28.30
C GLY A 27 29.14 15.12 -28.64
N VAL A 28 28.56 14.14 -27.96
CA VAL A 28 28.86 12.71 -28.14
C VAL A 28 27.65 11.94 -28.65
N ALA A 29 27.84 10.70 -29.09
CA ALA A 29 26.74 9.81 -29.45
C ALA A 29 25.76 9.64 -28.26
N PRO A 30 24.47 9.30 -28.51
CA PRO A 30 23.46 9.25 -27.44
C PRO A 30 23.85 8.26 -26.33
N ILE A 31 23.44 8.50 -25.10
CA ILE A 31 23.77 7.62 -23.97
C ILE A 31 22.52 6.86 -23.53
N ALA A 32 22.62 5.53 -23.57
CA ALA A 32 21.52 4.63 -23.25
C ALA A 32 21.15 4.70 -21.75
N PRO A 33 19.85 4.78 -21.41
CA PRO A 33 19.37 4.75 -20.03
C PRO A 33 19.47 3.35 -19.40
N SER A 34 19.27 3.27 -18.09
CA SER A 34 19.02 1.99 -17.42
C SER A 34 17.61 1.47 -17.74
N GLN A 35 17.46 0.14 -17.83
CA GLN A 35 16.20 -0.52 -18.21
C GLN A 35 14.98 -0.01 -17.41
N ASN A 36 15.13 0.16 -16.08
CA ASN A 36 14.02 0.57 -15.18
C ASN A 36 13.50 1.99 -15.43
N LEU A 37 14.30 2.87 -16.02
CA LEU A 37 13.87 4.21 -16.42
C LEU A 37 13.18 4.19 -17.78
N PHE A 38 13.68 3.34 -18.68
CA PHE A 38 13.35 3.32 -20.10
C PHE A 38 12.16 2.43 -20.47
N LEU A 39 11.99 1.30 -19.78
CA LEU A 39 11.11 0.22 -20.20
C LEU A 39 10.12 -0.14 -19.08
N ARG A 40 8.84 -0.18 -19.43
CA ARG A 40 7.78 -0.77 -18.60
C ARG A 40 6.96 -1.74 -19.42
N THR A 41 6.42 -2.78 -18.80
CA THR A 41 5.70 -3.84 -19.50
C THR A 41 4.34 -4.11 -18.88
N ASN A 42 3.41 -4.58 -19.70
CA ASN A 42 2.12 -5.14 -19.31
C ASN A 42 2.03 -6.59 -19.84
N ALA A 43 0.86 -7.21 -19.83
CA ALA A 43 0.67 -8.55 -20.38
C ALA A 43 0.86 -8.63 -21.91
N THR A 44 0.46 -7.59 -22.64
CA THR A 44 0.46 -7.60 -24.12
C THR A 44 1.19 -6.42 -24.76
N HIS A 45 1.76 -5.53 -23.94
CA HIS A 45 2.36 -4.26 -24.40
C HIS A 45 3.66 -3.96 -23.64
N ALA A 46 4.56 -3.21 -24.28
CA ALA A 46 5.75 -2.62 -23.66
C ALA A 46 5.87 -1.12 -24.01
N PHE A 47 6.12 -0.30 -23.00
CA PHE A 47 6.20 1.15 -23.09
C PHE A 47 7.66 1.61 -23.01
N LEU A 48 8.11 2.29 -24.06
CA LEU A 48 9.49 2.75 -24.24
C LEU A 48 9.56 4.27 -24.06
N TYR A 49 10.13 4.72 -22.94
CA TYR A 49 10.30 6.14 -22.63
C TYR A 49 11.55 6.69 -23.34
N LEU A 50 11.42 7.00 -24.64
CA LEU A 50 12.52 7.50 -25.48
C LEU A 50 13.20 8.75 -24.91
N ASN A 51 12.42 9.62 -24.24
CA ASN A 51 12.89 10.82 -23.53
C ASN A 51 13.81 10.55 -22.31
N LYS A 52 14.14 9.29 -21.99
CA LYS A 52 15.13 8.94 -20.97
C LYS A 52 16.54 8.73 -21.51
N TRP A 53 16.70 8.68 -22.84
CA TRP A 53 18.01 8.75 -23.45
C TRP A 53 18.61 10.14 -23.24
N ASN A 54 19.88 10.17 -22.86
CA ASN A 54 20.65 11.41 -22.81
C ASN A 54 21.23 11.65 -24.21
N ASP A 55 21.07 12.86 -24.73
CA ASP A 55 21.48 13.22 -26.10
C ASP A 55 23.00 13.46 -26.23
N GLY A 56 23.73 13.49 -25.12
CA GLY A 56 25.17 13.72 -25.12
C GLY A 56 25.58 15.13 -25.60
N GLY A 57 24.66 16.10 -25.61
CA GLY A 57 24.88 17.45 -26.13
C GLY A 57 24.67 17.60 -27.65
N CYS A 58 24.18 16.56 -28.33
CA CYS A 58 23.71 16.62 -29.71
C CYS A 58 22.33 15.96 -29.81
N ALA A 59 21.30 16.75 -30.12
CA ALA A 59 19.90 16.28 -30.13
C ALA A 59 19.73 14.98 -30.92
N ILE A 60 19.03 14.01 -30.32
CA ILE A 60 18.74 12.71 -30.95
C ILE A 60 17.75 12.94 -32.10
N THR A 61 18.12 12.49 -33.29
CA THR A 61 17.34 12.69 -34.52
C THR A 61 16.27 11.62 -34.67
N PHE A 62 16.63 10.34 -34.51
CA PHE A 62 15.70 9.22 -34.56
C PHE A 62 16.22 7.98 -33.81
N PHE A 63 15.32 7.01 -33.61
CA PHE A 63 15.58 5.69 -33.07
C PHE A 63 15.17 4.60 -34.07
N VAL A 64 15.97 3.54 -34.14
CA VAL A 64 15.63 2.25 -34.75
C VAL A 64 15.24 1.30 -33.62
N ILE A 65 14.07 0.68 -33.69
CA ILE A 65 13.53 -0.19 -32.64
C ILE A 65 13.24 -1.58 -33.22
N GLN A 66 13.82 -2.60 -32.60
CA GLN A 66 13.69 -4.00 -32.96
C GLN A 66 13.43 -4.85 -31.72
N TYR A 67 12.74 -5.98 -31.85
CA TYR A 67 12.59 -6.94 -30.76
C TYR A 67 12.65 -8.38 -31.28
N ARG A 68 12.88 -9.32 -30.37
CA ARG A 68 12.76 -10.76 -30.63
C ARG A 68 12.35 -11.51 -29.38
N LEU A 69 11.81 -12.70 -29.55
CA LEU A 69 11.68 -13.64 -28.44
C LEU A 69 13.07 -14.06 -27.94
N GLU A 70 13.21 -14.25 -26.63
CA GLU A 70 14.51 -14.56 -25.98
C GLU A 70 15.22 -15.77 -26.62
N ASN A 71 14.44 -16.77 -27.04
CA ASN A 71 14.88 -18.01 -27.67
C ASN A 71 15.05 -17.96 -29.20
N GLN A 72 14.62 -16.88 -29.87
CA GLN A 72 14.77 -16.69 -31.32
C GLN A 72 16.05 -15.91 -31.63
N LYS A 73 16.62 -16.09 -32.83
CA LYS A 73 17.81 -15.35 -33.28
C LYS A 73 17.51 -14.16 -34.19
N GLU A 74 16.38 -14.22 -34.90
CA GLU A 74 15.96 -13.19 -35.85
C GLU A 74 15.34 -12.00 -35.12
N TRP A 75 15.56 -10.79 -35.63
CA TRP A 75 15.04 -9.55 -35.05
C TRP A 75 13.85 -9.04 -35.89
N THR A 76 12.71 -8.87 -35.25
CA THR A 76 11.55 -8.18 -35.83
C THR A 76 11.78 -6.68 -35.76
N LEU A 77 11.77 -6.00 -36.91
CA LEU A 77 11.78 -4.53 -36.97
C LEU A 77 10.40 -4.00 -36.57
N VAL A 78 10.37 -3.07 -35.60
CA VAL A 78 9.16 -2.33 -35.21
C VAL A 78 9.06 -1.06 -36.04
N SER A 79 10.15 -0.29 -36.07
CA SER A 79 10.29 0.92 -36.86
C SER A 79 11.78 1.27 -37.00
N ASP A 80 12.16 1.77 -38.16
CA ASP A 80 13.48 2.27 -38.52
C ASP A 80 13.65 3.79 -38.30
N HIS A 81 12.57 4.51 -37.99
CA HIS A 81 12.59 5.97 -37.86
C HIS A 81 11.57 6.51 -36.85
N VAL A 82 11.78 6.24 -35.57
CA VAL A 82 10.98 6.83 -34.48
C VAL A 82 11.63 8.14 -34.01
N LEU A 83 10.90 9.24 -34.02
CA LEU A 83 11.39 10.54 -33.53
C LEU A 83 11.36 10.60 -31.98
N MET A 84 12.12 11.53 -31.39
CA MET A 84 12.02 11.81 -29.96
C MET A 84 10.62 12.38 -29.62
N GLN A 85 9.96 11.78 -28.63
CA GLN A 85 8.62 12.15 -28.17
C GLN A 85 8.52 12.16 -26.64
N ALA A 86 7.57 12.94 -26.11
CA ALA A 86 7.34 13.09 -24.67
C ALA A 86 6.60 11.89 -24.06
N GLU A 87 5.61 11.36 -24.78
CA GLU A 87 4.87 10.15 -24.42
C GLU A 87 5.68 8.88 -24.73
N PRO A 88 5.46 7.77 -24.00
CA PRO A 88 6.13 6.52 -24.30
C PRO A 88 5.75 6.01 -25.69
N PHE A 89 6.73 5.45 -26.42
CA PHE A 89 6.45 4.65 -27.60
C PHE A 89 5.88 3.30 -27.15
N GLU A 90 4.75 2.89 -27.73
CA GLU A 90 4.05 1.65 -27.38
C GLU A 90 4.40 0.55 -28.38
N LEU A 91 4.98 -0.54 -27.87
CA LEU A 91 5.14 -1.81 -28.58
C LEU A 91 3.99 -2.71 -28.17
N ASP A 92 3.08 -3.00 -29.10
CA ASP A 92 1.87 -3.79 -28.88
C ASP A 92 2.07 -5.28 -29.25
N SER A 93 0.96 -6.03 -29.27
CA SER A 93 0.87 -7.38 -29.84
C SER A 93 1.82 -8.42 -29.22
N LEU A 94 2.31 -8.18 -28.01
CA LEU A 94 3.17 -9.11 -27.28
C LEU A 94 2.34 -10.24 -26.65
N SER A 95 2.94 -11.42 -26.50
CA SER A 95 2.34 -12.56 -25.82
C SER A 95 2.51 -12.44 -24.30
N PRO A 96 1.49 -12.73 -23.47
CA PRO A 96 1.61 -12.72 -22.01
C PRO A 96 2.62 -13.74 -21.46
N GLY A 97 3.19 -13.44 -20.28
CA GLY A 97 4.13 -14.32 -19.56
C GLY A 97 5.39 -14.70 -20.34
N THR A 98 5.77 -13.92 -21.37
CA THR A 98 6.75 -14.29 -22.38
C THR A 98 7.99 -13.38 -22.31
N TRP A 99 9.17 -13.97 -22.53
CA TRP A 99 10.45 -13.27 -22.49
C TRP A 99 10.88 -12.78 -23.89
N TYR A 100 11.30 -11.53 -23.93
CA TYR A 100 11.72 -10.82 -25.14
C TYR A 100 13.04 -10.08 -24.90
N ARG A 101 13.80 -9.91 -25.99
CA ARG A 101 14.84 -8.89 -26.07
C ARG A 101 14.38 -7.73 -26.93
N LEU A 102 14.66 -6.53 -26.47
CA LEU A 102 14.56 -5.29 -27.20
C LEU A 102 15.97 -4.89 -27.65
N HIS A 103 16.15 -4.54 -28.91
CA HIS A 103 17.35 -3.89 -29.44
C HIS A 103 16.94 -2.52 -29.98
N ILE A 104 17.60 -1.47 -29.50
CA ILE A 104 17.32 -0.09 -29.90
C ILE A 104 18.61 0.65 -30.22
N THR A 105 18.61 1.34 -31.36
CA THR A 105 19.71 2.22 -31.78
C THR A 105 19.22 3.65 -31.80
N ALA A 106 19.86 4.55 -31.05
CA ALA A 106 19.61 5.98 -31.11
C ALA A 106 20.67 6.68 -31.97
N HIS A 107 20.27 7.66 -32.78
CA HIS A 107 21.13 8.40 -33.70
C HIS A 107 21.16 9.91 -33.38
N ASN A 108 22.33 10.54 -33.50
CA ASN A 108 22.50 11.99 -33.51
C ASN A 108 23.69 12.39 -34.43
N ASP A 109 23.96 13.70 -34.56
CA ASP A 109 25.05 14.23 -35.39
C ASP A 109 26.46 13.78 -34.98
N ALA A 110 26.63 13.29 -33.75
CA ALA A 110 27.90 12.82 -33.20
C ALA A 110 28.10 11.31 -33.35
N GLY A 111 27.05 10.54 -33.67
CA GLY A 111 27.12 9.10 -33.95
C GLY A 111 25.84 8.36 -33.60
N SER A 112 25.97 7.08 -33.29
CA SER A 112 24.85 6.26 -32.81
C SER A 112 25.27 5.34 -31.68
N THR A 113 24.29 4.96 -30.86
CA THR A 113 24.48 4.08 -29.71
C THR A 113 23.41 3.00 -29.70
N GLN A 114 23.86 1.75 -29.55
CA GLN A 114 23.04 0.56 -29.49
C GLN A 114 22.85 0.12 -28.03
N ALA A 115 21.65 -0.33 -27.67
CA ALA A 115 21.36 -0.92 -26.38
C ALA A 115 20.43 -2.13 -26.51
N GLU A 116 20.73 -3.19 -25.77
CA GLU A 116 19.84 -4.35 -25.60
C GLU A 116 19.24 -4.38 -24.18
N TYR A 117 17.95 -4.70 -24.09
CA TYR A 117 17.21 -4.88 -22.83
C TYR A 117 16.46 -6.20 -22.86
N SER A 118 16.49 -6.97 -21.77
CA SER A 118 15.78 -8.26 -21.65
C SER A 118 14.60 -8.11 -20.70
N PHE A 119 13.39 -8.46 -21.14
CA PHE A 119 12.17 -8.21 -20.38
C PHE A 119 11.15 -9.33 -20.52
N SER A 120 10.24 -9.42 -19.55
CA SER A 120 9.06 -10.27 -19.61
C SER A 120 7.78 -9.43 -19.64
N THR A 121 6.80 -9.87 -20.41
CA THR A 121 5.42 -9.44 -20.23
C THR A 121 4.81 -10.07 -18.97
N SER A 122 3.82 -9.40 -18.38
CA SER A 122 3.04 -9.97 -17.27
C SER A 122 2.23 -11.18 -17.74
N ILE A 123 1.90 -12.10 -16.83
CA ILE A 123 0.93 -13.15 -17.13
C ILE A 123 -0.46 -12.50 -17.18
N MET A 124 -1.24 -12.81 -18.22
CA MET A 124 -2.63 -12.40 -18.33
C MET A 124 -3.45 -13.31 -17.42
N ASN A 125 -3.80 -12.82 -16.24
CA ASN A 125 -4.68 -13.53 -15.32
C ASN A 125 -6.11 -13.45 -15.88
N ASP A 126 -6.61 -14.56 -16.41
CA ASP A 126 -7.91 -14.67 -17.12
C ASP A 126 -9.15 -14.51 -16.21
N ALA A 127 -8.98 -13.86 -15.06
CA ALA A 127 -10.01 -13.48 -14.12
C ALA A 127 -9.81 -12.02 -13.68
N VAL A 128 -10.84 -11.20 -13.92
CA VAL A 128 -10.97 -9.79 -13.51
C VAL A 128 -10.24 -8.75 -14.39
N ASP A 129 -10.48 -8.74 -15.71
CA ASP A 129 -10.10 -7.59 -16.58
C ASP A 129 -11.21 -7.04 -17.51
N PHE A 130 -12.39 -7.67 -17.60
CA PHE A 130 -13.49 -7.19 -18.44
C PHE A 130 -14.38 -6.09 -17.82
N ILE A 131 -14.23 -5.80 -16.52
CA ILE A 131 -14.87 -4.64 -15.88
C ILE A 131 -13.92 -4.07 -14.81
N THR A 132 -13.01 -3.17 -15.19
CA THR A 132 -12.67 -1.92 -14.44
C THR A 132 -11.75 -0.95 -15.22
N PRO A 133 -11.99 -0.63 -16.51
CA PRO A 133 -11.56 0.68 -16.99
C PRO A 133 -12.36 1.74 -16.21
N ILE A 134 -11.73 2.88 -15.91
CA ILE A 134 -12.20 3.99 -15.04
C ILE A 134 -11.62 3.91 -13.61
N ILE A 135 -10.45 4.55 -13.49
CA ILE A 135 -9.96 5.21 -12.26
C ILE A 135 -9.55 4.27 -11.11
N ARG A 136 -8.26 3.89 -11.12
CA ARG A 136 -7.52 3.44 -9.93
C ARG A 136 -7.26 4.59 -8.96
N ARG A 137 -8.33 5.25 -8.45
CA ARG A 137 -8.25 5.99 -7.18
C ARG A 137 -7.87 4.95 -6.10
N PRO A 138 -7.04 5.30 -5.11
CA PRO A 138 -6.89 4.45 -3.94
C PRO A 138 -8.25 4.40 -3.24
N ALA A 139 -8.99 3.30 -3.46
CA ALA A 139 -10.24 3.07 -2.77
C ALA A 139 -9.94 3.04 -1.27
N PRO A 140 -10.60 3.87 -0.46
CA PRO A 140 -10.24 4.02 0.94
C PRO A 140 -10.39 2.68 1.65
N PHE A 141 -9.46 2.36 2.55
CA PHE A 141 -9.23 0.99 3.07
C PHE A 141 -10.50 0.24 3.52
N TYR A 142 -11.53 0.96 3.98
CA TYR A 142 -12.83 0.46 4.38
C TYR A 142 -13.72 -0.08 3.25
N THR A 143 -13.32 -0.01 1.97
CA THR A 143 -14.06 -0.63 0.84
C THR A 143 -13.62 -2.06 0.52
N ASN A 144 -12.53 -2.55 1.13
CA ASN A 144 -12.05 -3.91 0.90
C ASN A 144 -12.96 -4.93 1.58
N LEU A 145 -13.75 -5.68 0.80
CA LEU A 145 -14.66 -6.71 1.32
C LEU A 145 -13.96 -7.74 2.23
N ALA A 146 -12.70 -8.08 1.93
CA ALA A 146 -11.84 -8.94 2.74
C ALA A 146 -11.52 -8.38 4.14
N ILE A 147 -11.60 -7.07 4.35
CA ILE A 147 -11.41 -6.40 5.65
C ILE A 147 -12.77 -6.16 6.32
N ILE A 148 -13.82 -5.81 5.57
CA ILE A 148 -15.17 -5.59 6.10
C ILE A 148 -15.73 -6.89 6.71
N ALA A 149 -15.63 -8.02 6.01
CA ALA A 149 -16.22 -9.29 6.44
C ALA A 149 -15.78 -9.73 7.86
N PRO A 150 -14.48 -9.83 8.22
CA PRO A 150 -14.07 -10.20 9.57
C PRO A 150 -14.45 -9.14 10.63
N VAL A 151 -14.43 -7.84 10.29
CA VAL A 151 -14.79 -6.77 11.23
C VAL A 151 -16.29 -6.77 11.56
N VAL A 152 -17.16 -7.00 10.57
CA VAL A 152 -18.60 -7.13 10.82
C VAL A 152 -18.91 -8.37 11.66
N VAL A 153 -18.25 -9.50 11.38
CA VAL A 153 -18.43 -10.73 12.16
C VAL A 153 -18.00 -10.55 13.62
N THR A 154 -16.86 -9.90 13.91
CA THR A 154 -16.44 -9.64 15.29
C THR A 154 -17.38 -8.69 16.03
N ILE A 155 -17.88 -7.64 15.37
CA ILE A 155 -18.88 -6.72 15.95
C ILE A 155 -20.17 -7.47 16.29
N MET A 156 -20.68 -8.32 15.38
CA MET A 156 -21.89 -9.13 15.64
C MET A 156 -21.71 -10.12 16.78
N ILE A 157 -20.53 -10.74 16.90
CA ILE A 157 -20.20 -11.62 18.04
C ILE A 157 -20.19 -10.81 19.35
N LEU A 158 -19.52 -9.66 19.38
CA LEU A 158 -19.48 -8.80 20.58
C LEU A 158 -20.88 -8.35 21.01
N ILE A 159 -21.72 -7.91 20.06
CA ILE A 159 -23.11 -7.53 20.34
C ILE A 159 -23.92 -8.70 20.89
N SER A 160 -23.79 -9.90 20.31
CA SER A 160 -24.54 -11.07 20.79
C SER A 160 -24.12 -11.49 22.21
N VAL A 161 -22.82 -11.47 22.54
CA VAL A 161 -22.32 -11.70 23.90
C VAL A 161 -22.85 -10.64 24.87
N LEU A 162 -22.84 -9.36 24.48
CA LEU A 162 -23.32 -8.25 25.31
C LEU A 162 -24.83 -8.36 25.58
N ILE A 163 -25.64 -8.75 24.58
CA ILE A 163 -27.07 -9.06 24.75
C ILE A 163 -27.28 -10.23 25.72
N VAL A 164 -26.51 -11.32 25.59
CA VAL A 164 -26.60 -12.47 26.51
C VAL A 164 -26.23 -12.07 27.94
N VAL A 165 -25.13 -11.33 28.14
CA VAL A 165 -24.73 -10.82 29.46
C VAL A 165 -25.78 -9.89 30.05
N CYS A 166 -26.37 -8.99 29.26
CA CYS A 166 -27.48 -8.13 29.68
C CYS A 166 -28.75 -8.92 30.01
N ALA A 167 -29.06 -10.00 29.26
CA ALA A 167 -30.20 -10.86 29.54
C ALA A 167 -29.99 -11.67 30.83
N LEU A 168 -28.78 -12.17 31.08
CA LEU A 168 -28.43 -12.89 32.30
C LEU A 168 -28.37 -11.98 33.53
N SER A 169 -27.81 -10.77 33.42
CA SER A 169 -27.79 -9.79 34.51
C SER A 169 -29.20 -9.26 34.81
N LYS A 170 -30.04 -9.05 33.78
CA LYS A 170 -31.47 -8.72 33.95
C LYS A 170 -32.25 -9.87 34.59
N ARG A 171 -32.01 -11.14 34.20
CA ARG A 171 -32.63 -12.32 34.85
C ARG A 171 -32.23 -12.43 36.32
N ARG A 172 -30.94 -12.28 36.64
CA ARG A 172 -30.44 -12.29 38.03
C ARG A 172 -31.10 -11.18 38.86
N ARG A 173 -31.09 -9.94 38.38
CA ARG A 173 -31.73 -8.79 39.03
C ARG A 173 -33.26 -8.95 39.18
N ASN A 174 -33.93 -9.67 38.29
CA ASN A 174 -35.35 -9.96 38.42
C ASN A 174 -35.62 -11.08 39.44
N GLY A 175 -34.72 -12.06 39.56
CA GLY A 175 -34.72 -13.04 40.63
C GLY A 175 -34.53 -12.39 42.00
N ASP A 176 -33.53 -11.52 42.15
CA ASP A 176 -33.24 -10.82 43.41
C ASP A 176 -34.47 -10.01 43.89
N ARG A 177 -35.13 -9.25 42.99
CA ARG A 177 -36.40 -8.55 43.27
C ARG A 177 -37.52 -9.49 43.74
N GLN A 178 -37.63 -10.65 43.10
CA GLN A 178 -38.67 -11.62 43.43
C GLN A 178 -38.43 -12.31 44.78
N TYR A 179 -37.17 -12.35 45.26
CA TYR A 179 -36.84 -12.72 46.64
C TYR A 179 -37.16 -11.59 47.63
N GLU A 180 -36.87 -10.32 47.30
CA GLU A 180 -37.22 -9.17 48.15
C GLU A 180 -38.74 -9.04 48.35
N ASP A 181 -39.53 -9.14 47.27
CA ASP A 181 -41.01 -9.10 47.35
C ASP A 181 -41.60 -10.31 48.10
N ALA A 182 -41.02 -11.51 47.94
CA ALA A 182 -41.45 -12.67 48.72
C ALA A 182 -41.11 -12.54 50.22
N GLN A 183 -40.06 -11.78 50.55
CA GLN A 183 -39.63 -11.56 51.93
C GLN A 183 -40.35 -10.38 52.59
N SER A 184 -40.85 -9.39 51.83
CA SER A 184 -41.73 -8.34 52.34
C SER A 184 -43.12 -8.89 52.69
N VAL A 185 -43.74 -9.67 51.80
CA VAL A 185 -45.02 -10.37 52.07
C VAL A 185 -44.89 -11.32 53.27
N ARG A 186 -43.75 -12.01 53.43
CA ARG A 186 -43.51 -12.87 54.60
C ARG A 186 -43.32 -12.10 55.92
N LYS A 187 -42.91 -10.83 55.88
CA LYS A 187 -42.89 -9.94 57.06
C LYS A 187 -44.29 -9.45 57.44
N GLU A 188 -45.16 -9.24 56.46
CA GLU A 188 -46.54 -8.81 56.68
C GLU A 188 -47.41 -9.88 57.37
N ILE A 189 -47.06 -11.16 57.18
CA ILE A 189 -47.77 -12.32 57.77
C ILE A 189 -47.31 -12.65 59.20
N ASN A 190 -46.20 -12.10 59.70
CA ASN A 190 -45.64 -12.47 61.00
C ASN A 190 -45.20 -11.24 61.85
N PRO A 191 -46.10 -10.64 62.64
CA PRO A 191 -45.83 -9.41 63.39
C PRO A 191 -45.02 -9.60 64.69
N GLU A 192 -44.79 -10.84 65.16
CA GLU A 192 -44.15 -11.10 66.47
C GLU A 192 -42.71 -11.61 66.36
N ALA A 193 -41.77 -10.66 66.21
CA ALA A 193 -40.36 -10.85 66.56
C ALA A 193 -39.68 -9.49 66.85
N VAL A 194 -40.24 -8.72 67.80
CA VAL A 194 -39.58 -7.52 68.33
C VAL A 194 -38.58 -7.92 69.40
N GLN A 195 -37.31 -7.52 69.25
CA GLN A 195 -36.47 -7.19 70.41
C GLN A 195 -35.65 -5.92 70.15
N MET A 196 -35.30 -5.28 71.26
CA MET A 196 -35.01 -3.85 71.39
C MET A 196 -33.69 -3.68 72.14
N SER A 197 -32.78 -2.91 71.55
CA SER A 197 -31.60 -2.29 72.18
C SER A 197 -30.97 -1.40 71.09
N GLU A 198 -30.45 -0.20 71.36
CA GLU A 198 -30.32 0.57 72.59
C GLU A 198 -30.27 2.05 72.20
N TYR A 199 -30.86 2.94 73.00
CA TYR A 199 -30.78 4.39 72.77
C TYR A 199 -29.86 5.01 73.80
N GLU A 200 -28.64 5.35 73.38
CA GLU A 200 -27.77 6.25 74.15
C GLU A 200 -27.53 7.60 73.46
N VAL A 201 -27.44 8.57 74.36
CA VAL A 201 -27.52 10.01 74.20
C VAL A 201 -26.41 10.60 73.32
N LYS A 202 -26.78 11.68 72.63
CA LYS A 202 -25.90 12.53 71.82
C LYS A 202 -24.86 13.28 72.69
N GLN A 203 -23.57 13.20 72.33
CA GLN A 203 -22.55 14.16 72.79
C GLN A 203 -21.60 14.57 71.65
N ASP A 204 -21.25 15.86 71.62
CA ASP A 204 -20.34 16.45 70.65
C ASP A 204 -18.87 16.13 70.96
N GLY A 205 -18.02 16.04 69.92
CA GLY A 205 -16.58 16.30 70.07
C GLY A 205 -15.61 15.35 69.36
N THR A 206 -14.92 15.90 68.36
CA THR A 206 -13.47 15.68 68.08
C THR A 206 -12.99 14.28 67.63
N TYR A 207 -12.57 14.19 66.35
CA TYR A 207 -11.85 13.04 65.78
C TYR A 207 -10.34 13.08 66.04
N VAL A 208 -9.72 11.97 66.50
CA VAL A 208 -8.28 11.68 66.30
C VAL A 208 -8.02 10.16 66.13
N HIS A 209 -7.23 9.81 65.11
CA HIS A 209 -6.44 8.59 64.81
C HIS A 209 -6.40 7.40 65.82
N ALA A 210 -6.29 6.12 65.41
CA ALA A 210 -5.26 5.53 64.53
C ALA A 210 -5.65 4.08 64.07
N LYS A 211 -5.36 3.61 62.85
CA LYS A 211 -4.13 2.89 62.37
C LYS A 211 -3.93 1.48 63.00
N ASP A 212 -3.60 0.36 62.33
CA ASP A 212 -3.65 -0.10 60.92
C ASP A 212 -3.28 -1.62 60.90
N SER A 213 -3.69 -2.36 59.86
CA SER A 213 -3.13 -3.65 59.38
C SER A 213 -3.10 -4.90 60.30
N SER A 214 -3.70 -5.99 59.82
CA SER A 214 -2.93 -7.17 59.35
C SER A 214 -3.83 -8.20 58.64
N ILE A 215 -3.29 -8.87 57.62
CA ILE A 215 -3.98 -9.83 56.74
C ILE A 215 -3.68 -11.25 57.24
N TYR A 216 -4.68 -12.15 57.25
CA TYR A 216 -4.50 -13.56 57.60
C TYR A 216 -5.25 -14.51 56.64
N ILE A 217 -4.51 -15.33 55.88
CA ILE A 217 -5.01 -16.47 55.09
C ILE A 217 -3.90 -17.55 55.04
N PRO A 218 -4.15 -18.77 55.54
CA PRO A 218 -4.17 -20.03 54.74
C PRO A 218 -5.43 -20.88 55.08
N SER A 219 -6.11 -21.66 54.22
CA SER A 219 -5.71 -22.73 53.26
C SER A 219 -5.17 -24.02 53.93
N PRO A 220 -5.14 -25.20 53.28
CA PRO A 220 -6.14 -25.89 52.45
C PRO A 220 -6.32 -27.40 52.86
N TYR A 221 -7.19 -28.18 52.16
CA TYR A 221 -7.49 -29.62 52.43
C TYR A 221 -8.17 -29.87 53.81
N ALA A 222 -8.93 -30.93 54.13
CA ALA A 222 -9.58 -32.07 53.44
C ALA A 222 -10.90 -32.37 54.24
N THR A 223 -11.77 -33.36 53.99
CA THR A 223 -11.80 -34.56 53.14
C THR A 223 -13.20 -34.73 52.50
N SER A 224 -13.45 -35.82 51.78
CA SER A 224 -14.77 -36.27 51.30
C SER A 224 -15.46 -37.24 52.27
N ARG A 225 -16.80 -37.21 52.33
CA ARG A 225 -17.61 -38.41 52.59
C ARG A 225 -18.88 -38.42 51.73
N VAL A 226 -19.11 -39.55 51.08
CA VAL A 226 -20.33 -39.89 50.34
C VAL A 226 -21.38 -40.38 51.34
N GLN A 227 -22.66 -40.10 51.09
CA GLN A 227 -23.76 -40.85 51.69
C GLN A 227 -24.62 -41.49 50.60
N VAL A 228 -25.00 -42.74 50.85
CA VAL A 228 -25.77 -43.61 49.96
C VAL A 228 -27.24 -43.57 50.37
N PHE A 229 -28.13 -43.74 49.41
CA PHE A 229 -29.57 -43.88 49.60
C PHE A 229 -29.95 -44.94 50.66
N SER A 230 -30.88 -44.60 51.55
CA SER A 230 -32.25 -45.15 51.50
C SER A 230 -33.21 -44.28 52.31
#